data_AF-A0A0X3BLS7-F1
#
_entry.id   AF-A0A0X3BLS7-F1
#
_cell.length_a   1.000
_cell.length_b   1.000
_cell.length_c   1.000
_cell.angle_alpha   90.00
_cell.angle_beta   90.00
_cell.angle_gamma   90.00
#
_symmetry.space_group_name_H-M   'P 1'
#
loop_
_entity.id
_entity.type
_entity.pdbx_description
1 polymer ?
#
loop_
_entity_poly.entity_id
_entity_poly.type
_entity_poly.pdbx_seq_one_letter_code
_entity_poly.pdbx_strand_id
1 'polypeptide(L)' 'MPEIYLKVDSAYPEDQGAGKARLDPDTMLQLRLSPGDLVLIEGKRPTVAKVWRAW' A
#
# COMPACT_ATOMS: atom_id res chain seq x y z
N MET A 1 -3.94 -0.72 -16.30
CA MET A 1 -3.33 -0.01 -15.14
C MET A 1 -2.35 -0.98 -14.51
N PRO A 2 -1.17 -0.55 -14.04
CA PRO A 2 -0.23 -1.48 -13.40
C PRO A 2 -0.87 -2.04 -12.13
N GLU A 3 -0.86 -3.36 -11.98
CA GLU A 3 -1.38 -4.10 -10.84
C GLU A 3 -0.34 -5.14 -10.39
N ILE A 4 -0.38 -5.48 -9.11
CA ILE A 4 0.52 -6.46 -8.51
C ILE A 4 -0.18 -7.18 -7.36
N TYR A 5 0.16 -8.45 -7.18
CA TYR A 5 -0.32 -9.25 -6.06
C TYR A 5 0.72 -9.26 -4.95
N LEU A 6 0.32 -8.78 -3.77
CA LEU A 6 1.18 -8.71 -2.60
C LEU A 6 0.59 -9.54 -1.46
N LYS A 7 1.45 -9.99 -0.55
CA LYS A 7 1.02 -10.61 0.69
C LYS A 7 0.68 -9.52 1.70
N VAL A 8 -0.52 -9.58 2.27
CA VAL A 8 -0.93 -8.69 3.36
C VAL A 8 -0.22 -9.11 4.65
N ASP A 9 0.43 -8.13 5.31
CA ASP A 9 1.06 -8.29 6.61
C ASP A 9 0.45 -7.34 7.65
N SER A 10 0.78 -7.56 8.92
CA SER A 10 0.30 -6.75 10.04
C SER A 10 0.90 -5.35 10.01
N ALA A 11 0.06 -4.34 10.22
CA ALA A 11 0.54 -2.96 10.32
C ALA A 11 1.35 -2.72 11.60
N TYR A 12 2.36 -1.86 11.51
CA TYR A 12 3.06 -1.34 12.69
C TYR A 12 2.08 -0.64 13.65
N PRO A 13 2.29 -0.71 14.97
CA PRO A 13 1.40 -0.11 15.96
C PRO A 13 1.08 1.37 15.69
N GLU A 14 2.04 2.15 15.20
CA GLU A 14 1.86 3.58 14.88
C GLU A 14 0.99 3.86 13.64
N ASP A 15 0.81 2.88 12.75
CA ASP A 15 0.05 3.04 11.51
C ASP A 15 -1.32 2.38 11.56
N GLN A 16 -1.62 1.66 12.64
CA GLN A 16 -2.93 1.02 12.82
C GLN A 16 -4.05 2.06 12.78
N GLY A 17 -5.04 1.81 11.93
CA GLY A 17 -6.19 2.70 11.76
C GLY A 17 -5.92 3.99 10.97
N ALA A 18 -4.69 4.24 10.52
CA ALA A 18 -4.33 5.48 9.82
C ALA A 18 -4.69 5.50 8.32
N GLY A 19 -5.26 4.40 7.80
CA GLY A 19 -5.60 4.28 6.37
C GLY A 19 -4.39 4.32 5.44
N LYS A 20 -3.23 3.86 5.91
CA LYS A 20 -1.98 3.82 5.15
C LYS A 20 -1.63 2.39 4.72
N ALA A 21 -1.06 2.26 3.54
CA ALA A 21 -0.44 1.03 3.06
C ALA A 21 1.07 1.28 2.89
N ARG A 22 1.89 0.52 3.62
CA ARG A 22 3.34 0.55 3.44
C ARG A 22 3.73 -0.38 2.31
N LEU A 23 4.47 0.15 1.35
CA LEU A 23 5.00 -0.60 0.22
C LEU A 23 6.53 -0.47 0.21
N ASP A 24 7.19 -1.55 -0.20
CA ASP A 24 8.63 -1.55 -0.43
C ASP A 24 8.99 -0.69 -1.67
N PRO A 25 10.23 -0.20 -1.77
CA PRO A 25 10.65 0.67 -2.86
C PRO A 25 10.49 0.04 -4.25
N ASP A 26 10.69 -1.27 -4.38
CA ASP A 26 10.61 -1.98 -5.67
C ASP A 26 9.16 -2.03 -6.16
N THR A 27 8.22 -2.39 -5.28
CA THR A 27 6.77 -2.35 -5.56
C THR A 27 6.32 -0.95 -5.96
N MET A 28 6.77 0.08 -5.23
CA MET A 28 6.45 1.47 -5.58
C MET A 28 6.98 1.85 -6.97
N LEU A 29 8.20 1.44 -7.31
CA LEU A 29 8.78 1.71 -8.62
C LEU A 29 8.02 1.01 -9.75
N GLN A 30 7.68 -0.27 -9.57
CA GLN A 30 6.93 -1.06 -10.55
C GLN A 30 5.55 -0.47 -10.84
N LEU A 31 4.84 -0.03 -9.78
CA LEU A 31 3.54 0.61 -9.89
C LEU A 31 3.62 2.11 -10.22
N ARG A 32 4.83 2.70 -10.23
CA ARG A 32 5.10 4.14 -10.40
C ARG A 32 4.38 5.02 -9.37
N LEU A 33 4.38 4.57 -8.12
CA LEU A 33 3.73 5.24 -7.00
C LEU A 33 4.71 6.17 -6.26
N SER A 34 4.17 7.28 -5.76
CA SER A 34 4.83 8.18 -4.83
C SER A 34 4.19 8.10 -3.43
N PRO A 35 4.94 8.38 -2.34
CA PRO A 35 4.33 8.52 -1.02
C PRO A 35 3.23 9.60 -1.04
N GLY A 36 2.05 9.27 -0.53
CA GLY A 36 0.89 10.15 -0.56
C GLY A 36 -0.14 9.80 -1.65
N ASP A 37 0.23 9.02 -2.66
CA ASP A 37 -0.72 8.52 -3.66
C ASP A 37 -1.77 7.62 -3.01
N LEU A 38 -2.95 7.55 -3.64
CA LEU A 38 -4.02 6.64 -3.22
C LEU A 38 -4.01 5.40 -4.11
N VAL A 39 -4.08 4.23 -3.48
CA VAL A 39 -4.16 2.94 -4.17
C VAL A 39 -5.47 2.23 -3.83
N LEU A 40 -6.06 1.60 -4.84
CA LEU A 40 -7.14 0.65 -4.66
C LEU A 40 -6.52 -0.71 -4.30
N ILE A 41 -7.00 -1.31 -3.23
CA ILE A 41 -6.63 -2.65 -2.79
C ILE A 41 -7.82 -3.56 -3.01
N GLU A 42 -7.65 -4.53 -3.89
CA GLU A 42 -8.65 -5.55 -4.16
C GLU A 42 -8.31 -6.83 -3.37
N GLY A 43 -9.12 -7.11 -2.34
CA GLY A 43 -9.02 -8.33 -1.56
C GLY A 43 -10.40 -8.96 -1.36
N LYS A 44 -10.67 -9.50 -0.17
CA LYS A 44 -12.03 -9.96 0.18
C LYS A 44 -13.08 -8.86 0.09
N ARG A 45 -12.67 -7.62 0.37
CA ARG A 45 -13.46 -6.41 0.20
C ARG A 45 -12.56 -5.35 -0.43
N PRO A 46 -13.03 -4.62 -1.45
CA PRO A 46 -12.25 -3.51 -2.00
C PRO A 46 -12.12 -2.41 -0.96
N THR A 47 -10.93 -1.83 -0.87
CA THR A 47 -10.63 -0.70 0.02
C THR A 47 -9.61 0.23 -0.61
N VAL A 48 -9.46 1.43 -0.06
CA VAL A 48 -8.48 2.41 -0.52
C VAL A 48 -7.51 2.71 0.63
N ALA A 49 -6.24 2.91 0.30
CA ALA A 49 -5.23 3.31 1.28
C ALA A 49 -4.26 4.34 0.68
N LYS A 50 -3.69 5.17 1.55
CA LYS A 50 -2.61 6.10 1.20
C LYS A 50 -1.26 5.40 1.23
N VAL A 51 -0.49 5.52 0.16
CA VAL A 51 0.85 4.94 0.04
C VAL A 51 1.80 5.61 1.03
N TRP A 52 2.54 4.78 1.75
CA TRP A 52 3.62 5.18 2.65
C TRP A 52 4.86 4.34 2.39
N ARG A 53 6.04 4.92 2.61
CA ARG A 53 7.30 4.21 2.39
C ARG A 53 7.53 3.19 3.51
N ALA A 54 7.79 1.94 3.14
CA ALA A 54 8.44 0.98 4.04
C ALA A 54 9.95 1.31 4.13
N TRP A 55 10.51 1.15 5.32
CA TRP A 55 11.94 1.35 5.57
C TRP A 55 12.72 0.10 5.19
#